data_AF-A0A535LFC5-F1
#
_entry.id   AF-A0A535LFC5-F1
#
_cell.length_a   1.000
_cell.length_b   1.000
_cell.length_c   1.000
_cell.angle_alpha   90.00
_cell.angle_beta   90.00
_cell.angle_gamma   90.00
#
_symmetry.space_group_name_H-M   'P 1'
#
loop_
_entity.id
_entity.type
_entity.pdbx_description
1 polymer ?
#
loop_
_entity_poly.entity_id
_entity_poly.type
_entity_poly.pdbx_seq_one_letter_code
_entity_poly.pdbx_strand_id
1 'polypeptide(L)' 'MWNHTDQPTRVLEIHTPGLLEPYYDALGELFAATDLGDSEREAAIDRLHAKYGIHYHPELISEMVTADGRRPQRAPRP' A
#
# COMPACT_ATOMS: atom_id res chain seq x y z
N MET A 1 -9.49 17.92 4.58
CA MET A 1 -8.11 18.26 5.01
C MET A 1 -7.47 16.97 5.48
N TRP A 2 -6.35 16.55 4.87
CA TRP A 2 -5.82 15.19 5.01
C TRP A 2 -5.12 14.92 6.36
N ASN A 3 -4.70 15.98 7.07
CA ASN A 3 -4.39 15.94 8.49
C ASN A 3 -5.35 16.89 9.23
N HIS A 4 -6.34 16.32 9.94
CA HIS A 4 -7.38 17.08 10.64
C HIS A 4 -7.11 17.20 12.15
N THR A 5 -5.88 16.92 12.57
CA THR A 5 -5.45 16.90 13.97
C THR A 5 -4.34 17.91 14.22
N ASP A 6 -4.18 18.32 15.48
CA ASP A 6 -3.10 19.23 15.91
C ASP A 6 -1.77 18.50 16.16
N GLN A 7 -1.66 17.22 15.77
CA GLN A 7 -0.47 16.39 15.99
C GLN A 7 0.42 16.34 14.74
N PRO A 8 1.76 16.32 14.89
CA PRO A 8 2.69 16.20 13.76
C PRO A 8 2.54 14.86 13.02
N THR A 9 2.00 14.92 11.80
CA THR A 9 1.99 13.77 10.90
C THR A 9 3.28 13.76 10.07
N ARG A 10 3.84 12.57 9.83
CA ARG A 10 4.97 12.38 8.90
C ARG A 10 4.39 11.68 7.70
N VAL A 11 4.60 12.26 6.54
CA VAL A 11 4.16 11.72 5.25
C VAL A 11 5.36 11.13 4.56
N LEU A 12 5.22 9.90 4.11
CA LEU A 12 6.09 9.35 3.09
C LEU A 12 5.42 9.61 1.75
N GLU A 13 5.92 10.59 1.01
CA GLU A 13 5.49 10.87 -0.36
C GLU A 13 6.51 10.28 -1.32
N ILE A 14 6.07 9.34 -2.15
CA ILE A 14 6.94 8.66 -3.12
C ILE A 14 6.66 9.30 -4.48
N HIS A 15 7.60 10.14 -4.95
CA HIS A 15 7.57 10.61 -6.33
C HIS A 15 8.17 9.55 -7.22
N THR A 16 7.37 9.08 -8.16
CA THR A 16 7.78 8.12 -9.17
C THR A 16 7.84 8.85 -10.52
N PRO A 17 8.68 8.42 -11.48
CA PRO A 17 8.55 8.88 -12.85
C PRO A 17 7.10 8.62 -13.31
N GLY A 18 6.49 9.52 -14.09
CA GLY A 18 5.06 9.52 -14.46
C GLY A 18 4.57 8.32 -15.29
N LEU A 19 4.74 7.12 -14.75
CA LEU A 19 4.49 5.81 -15.33
C LEU A 19 3.96 4.79 -14.30
N LEU A 20 3.76 5.18 -13.03
CA LEU A 20 3.24 4.30 -11.98
C LEU A 20 1.77 4.53 -11.66
N GLU A 21 1.12 5.54 -12.23
CA GLU A 21 -0.33 5.72 -12.17
C GLU A 21 -1.06 4.45 -12.68
N PRO A 22 -0.69 3.85 -13.82
CA PRO A 22 -1.29 2.59 -14.27
C PRO A 22 -0.97 1.39 -13.38
N TYR A 23 0.08 1.47 -12.56
CA TYR A 23 0.36 0.45 -11.53
C TYR A 23 -0.61 0.61 -10.35
N TYR A 24 -0.81 1.83 -9.86
CA TYR A 24 -1.72 2.09 -8.72
C TYR A 24 -3.18 1.80 -9.07
N ASP A 25 -3.62 2.12 -10.30
CA ASP A 25 -4.95 1.77 -10.78
C ASP A 25 -5.14 0.24 -10.77
N ALA A 26 -4.21 -0.50 -11.38
CA ALA A 26 -4.25 -1.97 -11.42
C ALA A 26 -4.18 -2.59 -10.02
N LEU A 27 -3.38 -2.03 -9.12
CA LEU A 27 -3.31 -2.48 -7.73
C LEU A 27 -4.63 -2.23 -7.00
N GLY A 28 -5.27 -1.07 -7.24
CA GLY A 28 -6.58 -0.73 -6.71
C GLY A 28 -7.68 -1.69 -7.17
N GLU A 29 -7.70 -2.05 -8.44
CA GLU A 29 -8.61 -3.07 -9.00
C GLU A 29 -8.42 -4.42 -8.30
N LEU A 30 -7.17 -4.85 -8.10
CA LEU A 30 -6.86 -6.09 -7.39
C LEU A 30 -7.30 -6.06 -5.93
N PHE A 31 -7.36 -4.92 -5.26
CA PHE A 31 -7.92 -4.81 -3.90
C PHE A 31 -9.46 -4.73 -3.88
N ALA A 32 -10.07 -4.17 -4.91
CA ALA A 32 -11.52 -4.01 -5.01
C ALA A 32 -12.23 -5.29 -5.50
N ALA A 33 -11.52 -6.19 -6.18
CA ALA A 33 -12.07 -7.45 -6.69
C ALA A 33 -12.70 -8.29 -5.58
N THR A 34 -13.98 -8.61 -5.69
CA THR A 34 -14.74 -9.40 -4.69
C THR A 34 -14.77 -10.89 -4.98
N ASP A 35 -14.36 -11.28 -6.18
CA ASP A 35 -14.40 -12.63 -6.72
C ASP A 35 -13.06 -13.39 -6.58
N LEU A 36 -11.98 -12.70 -6.27
CA LEU A 36 -10.66 -13.31 -6.03
C LEU A 36 -10.51 -13.80 -4.59
N GLY A 37 -10.08 -15.05 -4.43
CA GLY A 37 -9.58 -15.56 -3.16
C GLY A 37 -8.27 -14.88 -2.74
N ASP A 38 -7.94 -14.94 -1.45
CA ASP A 38 -6.77 -14.24 -0.90
C ASP A 38 -5.45 -14.66 -1.58
N SER A 39 -5.24 -15.97 -1.75
CA SER A 39 -4.04 -16.49 -2.43
C SER A 39 -3.97 -16.13 -3.92
N GLU A 40 -5.12 -16.04 -4.60
CA GLU A 40 -5.17 -15.64 -6.01
C GLU A 40 -4.83 -14.16 -6.17
N ARG A 41 -5.31 -13.34 -5.23
CA ARG A 41 -5.02 -11.91 -5.14
C ARG A 41 -3.54 -11.66 -4.86
N GLU A 42 -2.95 -12.36 -3.89
CA GLU A 42 -1.51 -12.27 -3.59
C GLU A 42 -0.67 -12.59 -4.82
N ALA A 43 -0.95 -13.71 -5.49
CA ALA A 43 -0.24 -14.08 -6.72
C ALA A 43 -0.41 -13.07 -7.87
N ALA A 44 -1.56 -12.40 -7.95
CA ALA A 44 -1.81 -11.35 -8.93
C ALA A 44 -1.02 -10.06 -8.63
N ILE A 45 -0.94 -9.68 -7.36
CA ILE A 45 -0.15 -8.54 -6.89
C ILE A 45 1.35 -8.80 -7.15
N ASP A 46 1.85 -10.01 -6.90
CA ASP A 46 3.24 -10.36 -7.17
C ASP A 46 3.60 -10.25 -8.67
N ARG A 47 2.69 -10.69 -9.55
CA ARG A 47 2.85 -10.51 -11.00
C ARG A 47 2.86 -9.04 -11.39
N LEU A 48 2.02 -8.23 -10.75
CA LEU A 48 1.98 -6.79 -10.98
C LEU A 48 3.28 -6.12 -10.53
N HIS A 49 3.82 -6.47 -9.36
CA HIS A 49 5.13 -6.01 -8.91
C HIS A 49 6.23 -6.33 -9.93
N ALA A 50 6.30 -7.59 -10.37
CA ALA A 50 7.28 -8.02 -11.35
C ALA A 50 7.19 -7.25 -12.68
N LYS A 51 5.97 -6.98 -13.16
CA LYS A 51 5.73 -6.21 -14.40
C LYS A 51 6.33 -4.80 -14.35
N TYR A 52 6.30 -4.16 -13.18
CA TYR A 52 6.79 -2.80 -12.98
C TYR A 52 8.19 -2.75 -12.34
N GLY A 53 8.86 -3.89 -12.15
CA GLY A 53 10.18 -3.97 -11.51
C GLY A 53 10.19 -3.58 -10.04
N ILE A 54 9.05 -3.73 -9.35
CA ILE A 54 8.90 -3.43 -7.93
C ILE A 54 9.37 -4.61 -7.11
N HIS A 55 10.27 -4.35 -6.17
CA HIS A 55 10.68 -5.30 -5.13
C HIS A 55 9.89 -5.00 -3.86
N TYR A 56 8.95 -5.88 -3.52
CA TYR A 56 8.08 -5.72 -2.37
C TYR A 56 8.59 -6.53 -1.17
N HIS A 57 8.74 -5.88 -0.03
CA HIS A 57 9.28 -6.44 1.22
C HIS A 57 8.28 -6.32 2.38
N PRO A 58 7.20 -7.12 2.38
CA PRO A 58 6.15 -7.05 3.41
C PRO A 58 6.67 -7.35 4.82
N GLU A 59 7.74 -8.15 4.95
CA GLU A 59 8.40 -8.49 6.20
C GLU A 59 8.96 -7.26 6.94
N LEU A 60 9.37 -6.23 6.19
CA LEU A 60 9.92 -4.99 6.74
C LEU A 60 8.83 -4.03 7.25
N ILE A 61 7.55 -4.29 6.94
CA ILE A 61 6.44 -3.42 7.38
C ILE A 61 6.36 -3.37 8.91
N SER A 62 6.52 -4.52 9.57
CA SER A 62 6.51 -4.59 11.04
C SER A 62 7.67 -3.79 11.63
N GLU A 63 8.86 -3.89 11.04
CA GLU A 63 10.04 -3.14 11.47
C GLU A 63 9.83 -1.64 11.29
N MET A 64 9.36 -1.19 10.13
CA MET A 64 9.04 0.21 9.84
C MET A 64 8.02 0.79 10.84
N VAL A 65 6.97 0.02 11.15
CA VAL A 65 5.94 0.40 12.13
C VAL A 65 6.52 0.55 13.55
N THR A 66 7.50 -0.27 13.91
CA THR A 66 8.12 -0.25 15.24
C THR A 66 9.25 0.77 15.39
N ALA A 67 10.07 0.98 14.36
CA ALA A 67 11.22 1.89 14.40
C ALA A 67 10.79 3.37 14.46
N ASP A 68 9.71 3.74 13.79
CA ASP A 68 9.12 5.09 13.83
C ASP A 68 8.00 5.26 14.88
N GLY A 69 7.68 4.19 15.63
CA GLY A 69 6.69 4.23 16.72
C GLY A 69 5.23 4.43 16.29
N ARG A 70 4.88 4.13 15.03
CA ARG A 70 3.54 4.43 14.47
C ARG A 70 2.87 3.18 13.92
N ARG A 71 1.88 2.67 14.66
CA ARG A 71 0.97 1.63 14.17
C ARG A 71 -0.12 2.25 13.30
N PRO A 72 -0.40 1.72 12.10
CA PRO A 72 -1.59 2.10 11.36
C PRO A 72 -2.82 1.73 12.20
N GLN A 73 -3.58 2.74 12.62
CA GLN A 73 -4.88 2.51 13.24
C GLN A 73 -5.88 2.25 12.11
N ARG A 74 -6.43 1.04 12.07
CA ARG A 74 -7.59 0.76 11.21
C ARG A 74 -8.75 1.58 11.77
N ALA A 75 -9.22 2.59 11.02
CA ALA A 75 -10.45 3.28 11.38
C ALA A 75 -11.60 2.24 11.41
N PRO A 76 -12.45 2.24 12.45
CA PRO A 76 -13.64 1.40 12.42
C PRO A 76 -14.51 1.80 11.21
N ARG A 77 -14.94 0.81 10.43
CA ARG A 77 -15.92 1.03 9.35
C ARG A 77 -17.25 1.48 9.98
N PRO A 78 -17.98 2.43 9.35
CA PRO A 78 -19.35 2.73 9.71
C PRO A 78 -20.29 1.54 9.49
#